data_AF-A0A2H5X310-F1
#
_entry.id   AF-A0A2H5X310-F1
#
_cell.length_a   1.000
_cell.length_b   1.000
_cell.length_c   1.000
_cell.angle_alpha   90.00
_cell.angle_beta   90.00
_cell.angle_gamma   90.00
#
_symmetry.space_group_name_H-M   'P 1'
#
loop_
_entity.id
_entity.type
_entity.pdbx_description
1 polymer ?
#
loop_
_entity_poly.entity_id
_entity_poly.type
_entity_poly.pdbx_seq_one_letter_code
_entity_poly.pdbx_strand_id
1 'polypeptide(L)'
;MIADTAYWRVWEDNFSRSQPADYERNLRLVEALWEEALLLGAFPQEDAFNNIPAKTRRERAFMFRDLLVRMAGEFERRAIAYMLIGGQAVLLYGEPRLTADVDVTVGVPPEQLPTVLDVVRTLGWQVLVQNPHDFVRRTLVLPCRDEATGIRIDIIFAQSTYKQQALQRVRRVPMGDVQVCFASVEDVVIQNLVAGRPRDIEDARRIWLKNPHMDEGYIRHWLQQFEDALGEPFLARFEEIQRESG
;
A
#
# COMPACT_ATOMS: atom_id res chain seq x y z
N MET A 1 8.51 -7.73 1.73
CA MET A 1 8.27 -8.61 2.88
C MET A 1 8.68 -7.95 4.18
N ILE A 2 7.86 -8.20 5.19
CA ILE A 2 8.08 -7.93 6.62
C ILE A 2 9.01 -9.05 7.13
N ALA A 3 9.98 -8.73 8.00
CA ALA A 3 10.99 -9.70 8.44
C ALA A 3 10.42 -10.75 9.42
N ASP A 4 9.86 -10.32 10.56
CA ASP A 4 9.19 -11.19 11.52
C ASP A 4 7.66 -11.07 11.38
N THR A 5 7.09 -11.80 10.42
CA THR A 5 5.65 -11.77 10.12
C THR A 5 4.79 -12.26 11.29
N ALA A 6 5.26 -13.23 12.07
CA ALA A 6 4.50 -13.75 13.21
C ALA A 6 4.36 -12.68 14.30
N TYR A 7 5.46 -12.01 14.66
CA TYR A 7 5.42 -10.91 15.61
C TYR A 7 4.58 -9.73 15.11
N TRP A 8 4.74 -9.38 13.83
CA TRP A 8 3.94 -8.34 13.20
C TRP A 8 2.43 -8.62 13.29
N ARG A 9 2.00 -9.84 12.94
CA ARG A 9 0.58 -10.23 13.01
C ARG A 9 0.02 -10.14 14.43
N VAL A 10 0.78 -10.59 15.43
CA VAL A 10 0.36 -10.47 16.83
C VAL A 10 0.20 -9.00 17.25
N TRP A 11 1.13 -8.13 16.83
CA TRP A 11 1.02 -6.70 17.09
C TRP A 11 -0.20 -6.09 16.37
N GLU A 12 -0.40 -6.42 15.10
CA GLU A 12 -1.52 -5.94 14.28
C GLU A 12 -2.89 -6.38 14.85
N ASP A 13 -3.01 -7.62 15.31
CA ASP A 13 -4.23 -8.12 15.96
C ASP A 13 -4.53 -7.35 17.26
N ASN A 14 -3.51 -7.13 18.09
CA ASN A 14 -3.67 -6.38 19.34
C ASN A 14 -4.01 -4.90 19.08
N PHE A 15 -3.36 -4.30 18.09
CA PHE A 15 -3.67 -2.95 17.65
C PHE A 15 -5.13 -2.86 17.17
N SER A 16 -5.57 -3.79 16.32
CA SER A 16 -6.93 -3.83 15.79
C SER A 16 -7.98 -4.00 16.89
N ARG A 17 -7.72 -4.86 17.89
CA ARG A 17 -8.58 -5.01 19.07
C ARG A 17 -8.72 -3.73 19.89
N SER A 18 -7.72 -2.85 19.86
CA SER A 18 -7.77 -1.54 20.56
C SER A 18 -8.55 -0.47 19.80
N GLN A 19 -8.93 -0.72 18.54
CA GLN A 19 -9.62 0.21 17.65
C GLN A 19 -11.03 -0.34 17.36
N PRO A 20 -12.03 -0.08 18.22
CA PRO A 20 -13.37 -0.60 18.02
C PRO A 20 -13.97 -0.09 16.70
N ALA A 21 -14.97 -0.80 16.20
CA ALA A 21 -15.68 -0.39 15.00
C ALA A 21 -16.28 1.01 15.19
N ASP A 22 -15.94 1.92 14.27
CA ASP A 22 -16.43 3.29 14.23
C ASP A 22 -17.16 3.49 12.90
N TYR A 23 -18.48 3.51 12.97
CA TYR A 23 -19.36 3.64 11.80
C TYR A 23 -19.11 4.93 11.03
N GLU A 24 -18.98 6.06 11.74
CA GLU A 24 -18.80 7.37 11.10
C GLU A 24 -17.42 7.49 10.46
N ARG A 25 -16.38 6.95 11.10
CA ARG A 25 -15.05 6.83 10.49
C ARG A 25 -15.07 5.94 9.25
N ASN A 26 -15.71 4.78 9.32
CA ASN A 26 -15.78 3.85 8.20
C ASN A 26 -16.51 4.47 7.00
N LEU A 27 -17.63 5.18 7.23
CA LEU A 27 -18.35 5.87 6.16
C LEU A 27 -17.47 6.94 5.50
N ARG A 28 -16.75 7.74 6.29
CA ARG A 28 -15.79 8.72 5.76
C ARG A 28 -14.68 8.09 4.93
N LEU A 29 -14.18 6.92 5.31
CA LEU A 29 -13.18 6.19 4.53
C LEU A 29 -13.74 5.71 3.19
N VAL A 30 -14.97 5.20 3.16
CA VAL A 30 -15.64 4.79 1.91
C VAL A 30 -15.78 5.97 0.96
N GLU A 31 -16.26 7.11 1.46
CA GLU A 31 -16.41 8.34 0.67
C GLU A 31 -15.05 8.80 0.10
N ALA A 32 -14.03 8.89 0.96
CA ALA A 32 -12.71 9.36 0.56
C ALA A 32 -12.03 8.48 -0.49
N LEU A 33 -12.15 7.14 -0.36
CA LEU A 33 -11.58 6.22 -1.34
C LEU A 33 -12.32 6.23 -2.68
N TRP A 34 -13.64 6.40 -2.63
CA TRP A 34 -14.42 6.52 -3.86
C TRP A 34 -13.96 7.73 -4.68
N GLU A 35 -13.77 8.87 -4.01
CA GLU A 35 -13.31 10.10 -4.64
C GLU A 35 -11.85 9.98 -5.14
N GLU A 36 -10.97 9.33 -4.37
CA GLU A 36 -9.61 9.01 -4.82
C GLU A 36 -9.61 8.14 -6.08
N ALA A 37 -10.42 7.07 -6.10
CA ALA A 37 -10.53 6.19 -7.25
C ALA A 37 -11.07 6.93 -8.49
N LEU A 38 -12.02 7.86 -8.33
CA LEU A 38 -12.48 8.73 -9.42
C LEU A 38 -11.35 9.63 -9.95
N LEU A 39 -10.57 10.24 -9.06
CA LEU A 39 -9.44 11.12 -9.44
C LEU A 39 -8.32 10.35 -10.14
N LEU A 40 -8.10 9.09 -9.77
CA LEU A 40 -7.15 8.19 -10.42
C LEU A 40 -7.66 7.64 -11.76
N GLY A 41 -8.94 7.86 -12.11
CA GLY A 41 -9.57 7.28 -13.29
C GLY A 41 -9.82 5.77 -13.17
N ALA A 42 -9.90 5.25 -11.94
CA ALA A 42 -10.10 3.83 -11.65
C ALA A 42 -11.57 3.37 -11.71
N PHE A 43 -12.54 4.31 -11.75
CA PHE A 43 -13.98 4.03 -11.96
C PHE A 43 -14.49 4.64 -13.28
N PRO A 44 -15.52 4.05 -13.93
CA PRO A 44 -16.27 4.74 -14.97
C PRO A 44 -16.93 6.02 -14.39
N GLN A 45 -17.08 7.06 -15.22
CA GLN A 45 -17.48 8.42 -14.82
C GLN A 45 -18.91 8.58 -14.25
N GLU A 46 -19.65 7.49 -14.03
CA GLU A 46 -20.98 7.55 -13.43
C GLU A 46 -20.87 7.60 -11.88
N ASP A 47 -21.13 8.77 -11.31
CA ASP A 47 -21.13 8.98 -9.86
C ASP A 47 -22.31 8.23 -9.20
N ALA A 48 -22.01 7.07 -8.59
CA ALA A 48 -22.96 6.24 -7.84
C ALA A 48 -23.63 6.95 -6.65
N PHE A 49 -23.15 8.14 -6.27
CA PHE A 49 -23.62 8.92 -5.14
C PHE A 49 -24.30 10.24 -5.57
N ASN A 50 -24.64 10.41 -6.86
CA ASN A 50 -25.31 11.61 -7.41
C ASN A 50 -26.62 12.03 -6.68
N ASN A 51 -27.23 11.14 -5.90
CA ASN A 51 -28.47 11.40 -5.15
C ASN A 51 -28.27 11.74 -3.66
N ILE A 52 -27.03 11.86 -3.17
CA ILE A 52 -26.74 12.22 -1.77
C ILE A 52 -26.39 13.73 -1.67
N PRO A 53 -27.11 14.52 -0.84
CA PRO A 53 -26.92 15.97 -0.78
C PRO A 53 -25.47 16.41 -0.46
N ALA A 54 -24.92 17.28 -1.30
CA ALA A 54 -23.51 17.68 -1.37
C ALA A 54 -22.99 18.61 -0.25
N LYS A 55 -23.56 18.59 0.97
CA LYS A 55 -23.13 19.51 2.04
C LYS A 55 -21.84 19.06 2.76
N THR A 56 -21.35 17.86 2.48
CA THR A 56 -20.21 17.23 3.18
C THR A 56 -19.06 16.76 2.28
N ARG A 57 -19.20 16.84 0.94
CA ARG A 57 -18.23 16.28 -0.03
C ARG A 57 -16.90 17.03 -0.10
N ARG A 58 -16.91 18.37 -0.06
CA ARG A 58 -15.72 19.17 -0.43
C ARG A 58 -14.62 19.27 0.64
N GLU A 59 -14.96 19.10 1.91
CA GLU A 59 -13.98 19.13 3.02
C GLU A 59 -13.32 17.76 3.27
N ARG A 60 -13.83 16.70 2.64
CA ARG A 60 -13.42 15.30 2.89
C ARG A 60 -12.76 14.62 1.69
N ALA A 61 -13.00 15.15 0.48
CA ALA A 61 -12.56 14.61 -0.81
C ALA A 61 -11.06 14.60 -1.10
N PHE A 62 -10.25 15.04 -0.15
CA PHE A 62 -8.81 15.13 -0.35
C PHE A 62 -8.02 14.40 0.71
N MET A 63 -8.65 13.61 1.59
CA MET A 63 -7.96 13.01 2.73
C MET A 63 -6.78 12.09 2.32
N PHE A 64 -7.03 11.09 1.46
CA PHE A 64 -5.97 10.22 0.95
C PHE A 64 -5.07 10.96 -0.04
N ARG A 65 -5.65 11.65 -1.03
CA ARG A 65 -4.87 12.39 -2.03
C ARG A 65 -3.90 13.39 -1.40
N ASP A 66 -4.33 14.22 -0.45
CA ASP A 66 -3.48 15.19 0.23
C ASP A 66 -2.43 14.50 1.10
N LEU A 67 -2.78 13.41 1.78
CA LEU A 67 -1.80 12.58 2.50
C LEU A 67 -0.73 12.06 1.53
N LEU A 68 -1.12 11.48 0.40
CA LEU A 68 -0.21 10.93 -0.60
C LEU A 68 0.67 12.02 -1.23
N VAL A 69 0.10 13.19 -1.55
CA VAL A 69 0.82 14.33 -2.12
C VAL A 69 1.82 14.92 -1.12
N ARG A 70 1.42 15.13 0.14
CA ARG A 70 2.34 15.62 1.21
C ARG A 70 3.48 14.64 1.43
N MET A 71 3.16 13.34 1.54
CA MET A 71 4.14 12.28 1.69
C MET A 71 5.12 12.22 0.51
N ALA A 72 4.60 12.23 -0.72
CA ALA A 72 5.40 12.21 -1.93
C ALA A 72 6.36 13.40 -1.99
N GLY A 73 5.86 14.61 -1.72
CA GLY A 73 6.69 15.82 -1.70
C GLY A 73 7.81 15.77 -0.67
N GLU A 74 7.54 15.22 0.52
CA GLU A 74 8.56 15.12 1.58
C GLU A 74 9.60 14.03 1.31
N PHE A 75 9.21 12.90 0.72
CA PHE A 75 10.16 11.88 0.28
C PHE A 75 11.05 12.38 -0.87
N GLU A 76 10.47 13.06 -1.87
CA GLU A 76 11.21 13.65 -2.98
C GLU A 76 12.22 14.69 -2.49
N ARG A 77 11.79 15.60 -1.60
CA ARG A 77 12.66 16.65 -1.01
C ARG A 77 13.88 16.07 -0.29
N ARG A 78 13.79 14.85 0.22
CA ARG A 78 14.87 14.14 0.93
C ARG A 78 15.59 13.11 0.06
N ALA A 79 15.24 12.99 -1.22
CA ALA A 79 15.75 11.97 -2.13
C ALA A 79 15.54 10.53 -1.60
N ILE A 80 14.42 10.29 -0.92
CA ILE A 80 14.04 8.96 -0.45
C ILE A 80 13.22 8.29 -1.54
N ALA A 81 13.81 7.30 -2.23
CA ALA A 81 13.05 6.44 -3.14
C ALA A 81 11.93 5.75 -2.36
N TYR A 82 10.73 5.71 -2.92
CA TYR A 82 9.60 5.05 -2.26
C TYR A 82 8.63 4.49 -3.30
N MET A 83 7.76 3.59 -2.85
CA MET A 83 6.63 3.11 -3.64
C MET A 83 5.43 2.81 -2.74
N LEU A 84 4.27 3.31 -3.13
CA LEU A 84 2.99 2.90 -2.59
C LEU A 84 2.68 1.47 -3.01
N ILE A 85 2.25 0.67 -2.05
CA ILE A 85 1.88 -0.74 -2.24
C ILE A 85 0.48 -1.01 -1.65
N GLY A 86 0.12 -2.28 -1.48
CA GLY A 86 -1.11 -2.66 -0.78
C GLY A 86 -2.37 -2.15 -1.48
N GLY A 87 -3.41 -1.86 -0.69
CA GLY A 87 -4.72 -1.48 -1.22
C GLY A 87 -4.70 -0.25 -2.12
N GLN A 88 -3.84 0.71 -1.83
CA GLN A 88 -3.66 1.93 -2.63
C GLN A 88 -3.11 1.64 -4.03
N ALA A 89 -2.16 0.70 -4.16
CA ALA A 89 -1.66 0.29 -5.47
C ALA A 89 -2.68 -0.59 -6.23
N VAL A 90 -3.49 -1.39 -5.52
CA VAL A 90 -4.58 -2.19 -6.12
C VAL A 90 -5.61 -1.29 -6.80
N LEU A 91 -5.89 -0.08 -6.27
CA LEU A 91 -6.82 0.88 -6.89
C LEU A 91 -6.43 1.22 -8.35
N LEU A 92 -5.13 1.20 -8.69
CA LEU A 92 -4.66 1.56 -10.03
C LEU A 92 -4.88 0.46 -11.07
N TYR A 93 -4.83 -0.81 -10.65
CA TYR A 93 -4.68 -1.93 -11.58
C TYR A 93 -5.84 -2.94 -11.51
N GLY A 94 -6.51 -3.03 -10.35
CA GLY A 94 -7.48 -4.07 -10.05
C GLY A 94 -8.93 -3.58 -10.03
N GLU A 95 -9.72 -4.11 -9.09
CA GLU A 95 -11.04 -3.58 -8.75
C GLU A 95 -10.91 -2.68 -7.51
N PRO A 96 -11.49 -1.47 -7.53
CA PRO A 96 -11.46 -0.60 -6.36
C PRO A 96 -12.11 -1.27 -5.16
N ARG A 97 -11.48 -1.11 -4.00
CA ARG A 97 -11.95 -1.70 -2.75
C ARG A 97 -11.63 -0.80 -1.57
N LEU A 98 -12.37 -0.94 -0.49
CA LEU A 98 -12.09 -0.21 0.76
C LEU A 98 -10.72 -0.61 1.33
N THR A 99 -9.85 0.37 1.59
CA THR A 99 -8.56 0.24 2.28
C THR A 99 -8.44 1.34 3.34
N ALA A 100 -8.11 0.97 4.58
CA ALA A 100 -8.17 1.90 5.71
C ALA A 100 -6.81 2.53 6.05
N ASP A 101 -5.77 2.07 5.37
CA ASP A 101 -4.36 2.32 5.59
C ASP A 101 -3.64 2.64 4.29
N VAL A 102 -2.44 3.20 4.45
CA VAL A 102 -1.48 3.45 3.38
C VAL A 102 -0.21 2.66 3.67
N ASP A 103 0.09 1.71 2.80
CA ASP A 103 1.33 0.95 2.85
C ASP A 103 2.37 1.59 1.91
N VAL A 104 3.55 1.91 2.44
CA VAL A 104 4.63 2.50 1.64
C VAL A 104 5.94 1.79 1.90
N THR A 105 6.60 1.33 0.84
CA THR A 105 7.98 0.85 0.92
C THR A 105 8.95 1.99 0.67
N VAL A 106 9.95 2.17 1.54
CA VAL A 106 11.01 3.17 1.39
C VAL A 106 12.35 2.52 1.08
N GLY A 107 13.09 3.11 0.16
CA GLY A 107 14.41 2.69 -0.34
C GLY A 107 15.57 2.95 0.61
N VAL A 108 15.29 3.23 1.87
CA VAL A 108 16.30 3.40 2.91
C VAL A 108 16.39 2.13 3.76
N PRO A 109 17.59 1.78 4.25
CA PRO A 109 17.75 0.64 5.14
C PRO A 109 17.30 1.03 6.57
N PRO A 110 16.91 0.07 7.43
CA PRO A 110 16.37 0.36 8.78
C PRO A 110 17.36 1.10 9.69
N GLU A 111 18.66 1.04 9.41
CA GLU A 111 19.69 1.83 10.08
C GLU A 111 19.50 3.33 9.88
N GLN A 112 18.82 3.74 8.80
CA GLN A 112 18.42 5.12 8.53
C GLN A 112 17.04 5.48 9.08
N LEU A 113 16.53 4.71 10.06
CA LEU A 113 15.30 5.05 10.79
C LEU A 113 15.27 6.52 11.28
N PRO A 114 16.37 7.15 11.77
CA PRO A 114 16.33 8.57 12.14
C PRO A 114 15.88 9.51 11.01
N THR A 115 16.25 9.23 9.76
CA THR A 115 15.80 10.01 8.60
C THR A 115 14.30 9.85 8.35
N VAL A 116 13.77 8.64 8.53
CA VAL A 116 12.32 8.37 8.41
C VAL A 116 11.55 9.01 9.58
N LEU A 117 12.10 9.00 10.79
CA LEU A 117 11.50 9.69 11.94
C LEU A 117 11.42 11.20 11.73
N ASP A 118 12.40 11.81 11.05
CA ASP A 118 12.33 13.21 10.67
C ASP A 118 11.20 13.49 9.65
N VAL A 119 10.95 12.57 8.71
CA VAL A 119 9.79 12.64 7.80
C VAL A 119 8.48 12.57 8.59
N VAL A 120 8.35 11.56 9.46
CA VAL A 120 7.20 11.36 10.35
C VAL A 120 6.89 12.63 11.14
N ARG A 121 7.91 13.25 11.76
CA ARG A 121 7.75 14.52 12.49
C ARG A 121 7.32 15.67 11.56
N THR A 122 7.91 15.77 10.37
CA THR A 122 7.63 16.86 9.41
C THR A 122 6.21 16.77 8.88
N LEU A 123 5.70 15.55 8.66
CA LEU A 123 4.36 15.30 8.13
C LEU A 123 3.26 15.33 9.19
N GLY A 124 3.61 15.50 10.48
CA GLY A 124 2.65 15.46 11.59
C GLY A 124 2.10 14.05 11.82
N TRP A 125 2.94 13.04 11.71
CA TRP A 125 2.58 11.65 11.95
C TRP A 125 3.00 11.20 13.34
N GLN A 126 2.14 10.41 13.97
CA GLN A 126 2.38 9.78 15.25
C GLN A 126 2.92 8.35 15.05
N VAL A 127 4.03 8.02 15.70
CA VAL A 127 4.53 6.63 15.76
C VAL A 127 3.65 5.80 16.71
N LEU A 128 3.26 4.60 16.29
CA LEU A 128 2.30 3.75 17.01
C LEU A 128 2.93 2.70 17.93
N VAL A 129 4.26 2.65 17.98
CA VAL A 129 5.04 1.71 18.79
C VAL A 129 5.89 2.46 19.82
N GLN A 130 6.04 1.88 21.02
CA GLN A 130 6.78 2.50 22.12
C GLN A 130 8.29 2.55 21.85
N ASN A 131 8.85 1.49 21.27
CA ASN A 131 10.28 1.41 20.95
C ASN A 131 10.47 1.17 19.44
N PRO A 132 10.49 2.25 18.63
CA PRO A 132 10.53 2.13 17.17
C PRO A 132 11.82 1.50 16.65
N HIS A 133 12.96 1.72 17.32
CA HIS A 133 14.22 1.12 16.90
C HIS A 133 14.19 -0.40 16.95
N ASP A 134 13.78 -0.98 18.09
CA ASP A 134 13.70 -2.44 18.22
C ASP A 134 12.60 -3.02 17.32
N PHE A 135 11.46 -2.33 17.22
CA PHE A 135 10.34 -2.78 16.41
C PHE A 135 10.71 -2.82 14.91
N VAL A 136 11.34 -1.77 14.39
CA VAL A 136 11.79 -1.68 12.98
C VAL A 136 12.89 -2.69 12.70
N ARG A 137 13.88 -2.84 13.60
CA ARG A 137 14.94 -3.85 13.42
C ARG A 137 14.38 -5.27 13.34
N ARG A 138 13.30 -5.55 14.07
CA ARG A 138 12.64 -6.86 14.10
C ARG A 138 11.72 -7.10 12.91
N THR A 139 10.91 -6.10 12.53
CA THR A 139 9.81 -6.28 11.56
C THR A 139 10.09 -5.67 10.19
N LEU A 140 10.98 -4.68 10.13
CA LEU A 140 11.16 -3.76 9.00
C LEU A 140 9.96 -2.86 8.73
N VAL A 141 9.10 -2.65 9.73
CA VAL A 141 7.93 -1.77 9.61
C VAL A 141 7.97 -0.72 10.71
N LEU A 142 7.70 0.53 10.34
CA LEU A 142 7.39 1.61 11.26
C LEU A 142 5.91 1.98 11.09
N PRO A 143 5.01 1.49 11.97
CA PRO A 143 3.61 1.86 11.93
C PRO A 143 3.41 3.27 12.48
N CYS A 144 2.71 4.08 11.70
CA CYS A 144 2.42 5.48 11.97
C CYS A 144 0.92 5.77 11.80
N ARG A 145 0.50 6.94 12.27
CA ARG A 145 -0.83 7.49 12.04
C ARG A 145 -0.71 8.96 11.69
N ASP A 146 -1.34 9.38 10.63
CA ASP A 146 -1.46 10.80 10.31
C ASP A 146 -2.45 11.43 11.28
N GLU A 147 -2.01 12.42 12.07
CA GLU A 147 -2.85 13.00 13.13
C GLU A 147 -4.04 13.77 12.57
N ALA A 148 -3.89 14.38 11.39
CA ALA A 148 -4.94 15.17 10.77
C ALA A 148 -6.11 14.30 10.27
N THR A 149 -5.81 13.11 9.75
CA THR A 149 -6.80 12.25 9.07
C THR A 149 -7.15 10.99 9.86
N GLY A 150 -6.29 10.57 10.79
CA GLY A 150 -6.41 9.30 11.51
C GLY A 150 -6.14 8.06 10.64
N ILE A 151 -5.64 8.24 9.42
CA ILE A 151 -5.22 7.16 8.52
C ILE A 151 -3.95 6.51 9.11
N ARG A 152 -3.91 5.17 9.12
CA ARG A 152 -2.70 4.41 9.46
C ARG A 152 -1.75 4.40 8.26
N ILE A 153 -0.48 4.61 8.50
CA ILE A 153 0.59 4.53 7.49
C ILE A 153 1.62 3.52 7.97
N ASP A 154 1.84 2.46 7.20
CA ASP A 154 2.87 1.49 7.48
C ASP A 154 4.07 1.73 6.56
N ILE A 155 5.17 2.24 7.15
CA ILE A 155 6.41 2.49 6.43
C ILE A 155 7.29 1.24 6.49
N ILE A 156 7.53 0.63 5.33
CA ILE A 156 8.21 -0.64 5.19
C ILE A 156 9.62 -0.41 4.61
N PHE A 157 10.66 -0.85 5.31
CA PHE A 157 12.04 -0.63 4.89
C PHE A 157 12.48 -1.64 3.81
N ALA A 158 13.16 -1.15 2.77
CA ALA A 158 13.62 -1.96 1.65
C ALA A 158 15.01 -2.56 1.87
N GLN A 159 15.08 -3.76 2.45
CA GLN A 159 16.34 -4.48 2.62
C GLN A 159 16.65 -5.52 1.53
N SER A 160 15.65 -6.05 0.83
CA SER A 160 15.88 -7.13 -0.14
C SER A 160 16.22 -6.62 -1.53
N THR A 161 16.98 -7.41 -2.30
CA THR A 161 17.26 -7.18 -3.72
C THR A 161 15.98 -6.97 -4.53
N TYR A 162 14.94 -7.77 -4.26
CA TYR A 162 13.60 -7.59 -4.83
C TYR A 162 13.07 -6.16 -4.64
N LYS A 163 13.04 -5.66 -3.40
CA LYS A 163 12.46 -4.34 -3.12
C LYS A 163 13.27 -3.22 -3.79
N GLN A 164 14.59 -3.37 -3.85
CA GLN A 164 15.46 -2.40 -4.55
C GLN A 164 15.17 -2.38 -6.05
N GLN A 165 14.93 -3.53 -6.68
CA GLN A 165 14.53 -3.61 -8.08
C GLN A 165 13.11 -3.07 -8.32
N ALA A 166 12.15 -3.39 -7.44
CA ALA A 166 10.78 -2.86 -7.52
C ALA A 166 10.75 -1.33 -7.41
N LEU A 167 11.59 -0.73 -6.56
CA LEU A 167 11.74 0.72 -6.44
C LEU A 167 12.28 1.39 -7.71
N GLN A 168 12.99 0.67 -8.58
CA GLN A 168 13.43 1.19 -9.88
C GLN A 168 12.34 1.12 -10.96
N ARG A 169 11.26 0.37 -10.70
CA ARG A 169 10.17 0.09 -11.65
C ARG A 169 8.88 0.82 -11.31
N VAL A 170 8.94 1.83 -10.43
CA VAL A 170 7.74 2.52 -9.94
C VAL A 170 6.94 3.15 -11.07
N ARG A 171 5.61 3.04 -10.98
CA ARG A 171 4.68 3.81 -11.78
C ARG A 171 4.49 5.17 -11.14
N ARG A 172 4.88 6.23 -11.85
CA ARG A 172 4.60 7.61 -11.43
C ARG A 172 3.20 8.01 -11.90
N VAL A 173 2.37 8.41 -10.95
CA VAL A 173 1.00 8.86 -11.19
C VAL A 173 0.89 10.35 -10.85
N PRO A 174 0.46 11.20 -11.78
CA PRO A 174 0.29 12.62 -11.52
C PRO A 174 -0.89 12.86 -10.56
N MET A 175 -0.65 13.58 -9.48
CA MET A 175 -1.67 14.08 -8.56
C MET A 175 -1.54 15.60 -8.40
N GLY A 176 -2.10 16.33 -9.37
CA GLY A 176 -1.78 17.75 -9.52
C GLY A 176 -0.35 17.91 -10.04
N ASP A 177 0.45 18.75 -9.39
CA ASP A 177 1.85 19.01 -9.79
C ASP A 177 2.85 18.01 -9.20
N VAL A 178 2.38 17.07 -8.37
CA VAL A 178 3.23 16.06 -7.70
C VAL A 178 3.09 14.71 -8.39
N GLN A 179 4.23 14.06 -8.63
CA GLN A 179 4.28 12.68 -9.12
C GLN A 179 4.34 11.73 -7.94
N VAL A 180 3.32 10.91 -7.77
CA VAL A 180 3.26 9.92 -6.68
C VAL A 180 3.74 8.56 -7.21
N CYS A 181 4.70 7.95 -6.54
CA CYS A 181 5.27 6.66 -6.94
C CYS A 181 4.47 5.49 -6.36
N PHE A 182 3.92 4.66 -7.24
CA PHE A 182 3.26 3.38 -6.93
C PHE A 182 4.11 2.21 -7.41
N ALA A 183 3.95 1.05 -6.79
CA ALA A 183 4.54 -0.18 -7.31
C ALA A 183 4.05 -0.46 -8.74
N SER A 184 4.90 -1.12 -9.54
CA SER A 184 4.51 -1.60 -10.86
C SER A 184 3.38 -2.63 -10.72
N VAL A 185 2.62 -2.84 -11.80
CA VAL A 185 1.51 -3.80 -11.78
C VAL A 185 1.99 -5.21 -11.44
N GLU A 186 3.15 -5.62 -11.97
CA GLU A 186 3.75 -6.92 -11.67
C GLU A 186 4.16 -7.03 -10.20
N ASP A 187 4.77 -5.98 -9.64
CA ASP A 187 5.18 -5.97 -8.24
C ASP A 187 3.98 -6.02 -7.28
N VAL A 188 2.82 -5.44 -7.65
CA VAL A 188 1.58 -5.59 -6.87
C VAL A 188 1.09 -7.03 -6.88
N VAL A 189 1.09 -7.70 -8.04
CA VAL A 189 0.73 -9.12 -8.15
C VAL A 189 1.66 -9.99 -7.30
N ILE A 190 2.98 -9.81 -7.43
CA ILE A 190 3.98 -10.56 -6.66
C ILE A 190 3.76 -10.38 -5.16
N GLN A 191 3.60 -9.12 -4.69
CA GLN A 191 3.42 -8.83 -3.27
C GLN A 191 2.13 -9.43 -2.71
N ASN A 192 1.04 -9.40 -3.47
CA ASN A 192 -0.23 -9.99 -3.07
C ASN A 192 -0.15 -11.52 -2.96
N LEU A 193 0.47 -12.19 -3.93
CA LEU A 193 0.67 -13.64 -3.91
C LEU A 193 1.54 -14.12 -2.76
N VAL A 194 2.57 -13.33 -2.43
CA VAL A 194 3.46 -13.59 -1.30
C VAL A 194 2.76 -13.33 0.04
N ALA A 195 1.92 -12.29 0.14
CA ALA A 195 1.12 -12.04 1.34
C ALA A 195 0.07 -13.15 1.57
N GLY A 196 -0.54 -13.65 0.50
CA GLY A 196 -1.32 -14.88 0.47
C GLY A 196 -2.63 -14.86 1.27
N ARG A 197 -3.10 -13.70 1.76
CA ARG A 197 -4.43 -13.63 2.40
C ARG A 197 -5.50 -13.81 1.32
N PRO A 198 -6.69 -14.35 1.64
CA PRO A 198 -7.74 -14.57 0.64
C PRO A 198 -8.06 -13.34 -0.22
N ARG A 199 -8.05 -12.15 0.38
CA ARG A 199 -8.26 -10.88 -0.32
C ARG A 199 -7.10 -10.52 -1.25
N ASP A 200 -5.86 -10.78 -0.86
CA ASP A 200 -4.70 -10.50 -1.72
C ASP A 200 -4.69 -11.39 -2.96
N ILE A 201 -5.07 -12.66 -2.80
CA ILE A 201 -5.20 -13.61 -3.92
C ILE A 201 -6.27 -13.14 -4.91
N GLU A 202 -7.44 -12.72 -4.41
CA GLU A 202 -8.49 -12.16 -5.26
C GLU A 202 -8.03 -10.85 -5.95
N ASP A 203 -7.37 -9.95 -5.23
CA ASP A 203 -6.81 -8.71 -5.81
C ASP A 203 -5.82 -9.04 -6.95
N ALA A 204 -4.90 -9.99 -6.73
CA ALA A 204 -3.95 -10.45 -7.74
C ALA A 204 -4.65 -11.03 -8.97
N ARG A 205 -5.73 -11.80 -8.79
CA ARG A 205 -6.52 -12.36 -9.88
C ARG A 205 -7.21 -11.27 -10.70
N ARG A 206 -7.85 -10.29 -10.05
CA ARG A 206 -8.50 -9.15 -10.73
C ARG A 206 -7.51 -8.31 -11.51
N ILE A 207 -6.33 -8.06 -10.94
CA ILE A 207 -5.24 -7.36 -11.62
C ILE A 207 -4.79 -8.15 -12.85
N TRP A 208 -4.61 -9.48 -12.73
CA TRP A 208 -4.25 -10.34 -13.85
C TRP A 208 -5.24 -10.23 -15.01
N LEU A 209 -6.53 -10.36 -14.74
CA LEU A 209 -7.59 -10.26 -15.75
C LEU A 209 -7.62 -8.92 -16.49
N LYS A 210 -7.37 -7.82 -15.78
CA LYS A 210 -7.48 -6.46 -16.33
C LYS A 210 -6.22 -5.99 -17.06
N ASN A 211 -5.08 -6.63 -16.83
CA ASN A 211 -3.78 -6.18 -17.34
C ASN A 211 -3.09 -7.30 -18.15
N PRO A 212 -3.56 -7.59 -19.38
CA PRO A 212 -3.10 -8.75 -20.16
C PRO A 212 -1.67 -8.65 -20.70
N HIS A 213 -1.00 -7.50 -20.53
CA HIS A 213 0.34 -7.23 -21.06
C HIS A 213 1.44 -7.20 -20.00
N MET A 214 1.19 -7.81 -18.84
CA MET A 214 2.19 -7.90 -17.77
C MET A 214 3.38 -8.79 -18.17
N ASP A 215 4.55 -8.46 -17.62
CA ASP A 215 5.75 -9.29 -17.74
C ASP A 215 5.64 -10.54 -16.84
N GLU A 216 5.06 -11.61 -17.40
CA GLU A 216 4.94 -12.89 -16.71
C GLU A 216 6.29 -13.50 -16.32
N GLY A 217 7.33 -13.28 -17.15
CA GLY A 217 8.68 -13.78 -16.89
C GLY A 217 9.26 -13.16 -15.61
N TYR A 218 9.08 -11.86 -15.44
CA TYR A 218 9.47 -11.14 -14.22
C TYR A 218 8.70 -11.64 -12.98
N ILE A 219 7.38 -11.85 -13.11
CA ILE A 219 6.56 -12.37 -12.00
C ILE A 219 7.05 -13.75 -11.59
N ARG A 220 7.15 -14.70 -12.53
CA ARG A 220 7.62 -16.06 -12.25
C ARG A 220 9.02 -16.09 -11.66
N HIS A 221 9.94 -15.26 -12.17
CA HIS A 221 11.29 -15.16 -11.66
C HIS A 221 11.29 -14.86 -10.16
N TRP A 222 10.57 -13.81 -9.73
CA TRP A 222 10.55 -13.43 -8.32
C TRP A 222 9.75 -14.37 -7.44
N LEU A 223 8.62 -14.91 -7.93
CA LEU A 223 7.86 -15.91 -7.17
C LEU A 223 8.70 -17.17 -6.91
N GLN A 224 9.49 -17.64 -7.89
CA GLN A 224 10.43 -18.74 -7.68
C GLN A 224 11.46 -18.40 -6.59
N GLN A 225 12.07 -17.21 -6.65
CA GLN A 225 13.05 -16.79 -5.63
C GLN A 225 12.43 -16.75 -4.22
N PHE A 226 11.17 -16.33 -4.10
CA PHE A 226 10.46 -16.35 -2.81
C PHE A 226 10.09 -17.76 -2.37
N GLU A 227 9.70 -18.63 -3.29
CA GLU A 227 9.35 -20.02 -3.02
C GLU A 227 10.59 -20.78 -2.53
N ASP A 228 11.75 -20.58 -3.17
CA ASP A 228 13.03 -21.14 -2.74
C ASP A 228 13.43 -20.65 -1.34
N ALA A 229 13.15 -19.39 -1.01
CA ALA A 229 13.54 -18.77 0.26
C ALA A 229 12.58 -19.10 1.42
N LEU A 230 11.29 -19.28 1.15
CA LEU A 230 10.24 -19.40 2.17
C LEU A 230 9.59 -20.79 2.22
N GLY A 231 9.77 -21.62 1.20
CA GLY A 231 9.15 -22.94 1.11
C GLY A 231 7.62 -22.91 0.92
N GLU A 232 7.08 -21.81 0.42
CA GLU A 232 5.66 -21.66 0.10
C GLU A 232 5.40 -21.72 -1.42
N PRO A 233 4.29 -22.35 -1.86
CA PRO A 233 4.04 -22.64 -3.28
C PRO A 233 3.51 -21.44 -4.06
N PHE A 234 4.29 -20.37 -4.17
CA PHE A 234 3.86 -19.11 -4.80
C PHE A 234 3.63 -19.25 -6.31
N LEU A 235 4.44 -20.05 -7.01
CA LEU A 235 4.22 -20.30 -8.44
C LEU A 235 2.92 -21.06 -8.69
N ALA A 236 2.61 -22.06 -7.86
CA ALA A 236 1.36 -22.81 -8.00
C ALA A 236 0.13 -21.90 -7.79
N ARG A 237 0.19 -20.95 -6.83
CA ARG A 237 -0.87 -19.94 -6.63
C ARG A 237 -1.04 -19.06 -7.88
N PHE A 238 0.06 -18.65 -8.50
CA PHE A 238 0.01 -17.85 -9.72
C PHE A 238 -0.60 -18.62 -10.89
N GLU A 239 -0.22 -19.88 -11.06
CA GLU A 239 -0.79 -20.76 -12.10
C GLU A 239 -2.28 -21.03 -11.90
N GLU A 240 -2.74 -21.13 -10.65
CA GLU A 240 -4.16 -21.21 -10.32
C GLU A 240 -4.91 -19.96 -10.77
N ILE A 241 -4.41 -18.77 -10.44
CA ILE A 241 -4.97 -17.50 -10.92
C ILE A 241 -5.07 -17.47 -12.45
N GLN A 242 -4.03 -17.92 -13.16
CA GLN A 242 -4.02 -17.93 -14.62
C GLN A 242 -5.09 -18.87 -15.19
N ARG A 243 -5.23 -20.08 -14.63
CA ARG A 243 -6.23 -21.07 -15.08
C ARG A 243 -7.66 -20.60 -14.83
N GLU A 244 -7.91 -19.95 -13.69
CA GLU A 244 -9.24 -19.43 -13.36
C GLU A 244 -9.64 -18.17 -14.13
N SER A 245 -8.69 -17.59 -14.87
CA SER A 245 -8.85 -16.35 -15.64
C SER A 245 -8.91 -16.59 -17.16
N GLY A 246 -8.69 -17.83 -17.61
CA GLY A 246 -8.65 -18.25 -19.02
C GLY A 246 -9.89 -19.00 -19.50
#